data_AF-A0A4Y2I3Y3-F1
#
_entry.id   AF-A0A4Y2I3Y3-F1
#
_cell.length_a   1.000
_cell.length_b   1.000
_cell.length_c   1.000
_cell.angle_alpha   90.00
_cell.angle_beta   90.00
_cell.angle_gamma   90.00
#
_symmetry.space_group_name_H-M   'P 1'
#
loop_
_entity.id
_entity.type
_entity.pdbx_description
1 polymer ?
#
loop_
_entity_poly.entity_id
_entity_poly.type
_entity_poly.pdbx_seq_one_letter_code
_entity_poly.pdbx_strand_id
1 'polypeptide(L)'
;MNTDEEPIAKRRRMTKERKARWLARQSQESLDNIHAVDTAAYRIEAETPAQSQARREGNAEAYNIVRDRQSQGIRDKAIHFIEAHVETDNCGPMNIICQFCKSKNFSAECPYDGKFTSCCRKGKIKLEKPSDALVMICFILIFFLTY
;
A
#
# COMPACT_ATOMS: atom_id res chain seq x y z
N MET A 1 13.57 -33.35 -47.41
CA MET A 1 13.84 -32.78 -46.07
C MET A 1 14.84 -31.64 -46.30
N ASN A 2 14.40 -30.38 -46.22
CA ASN A 2 15.24 -29.24 -46.60
C ASN A 2 16.10 -28.80 -45.41
N THR A 3 17.43 -28.95 -45.52
CA THR A 3 18.38 -28.85 -44.40
C THR A 3 19.33 -27.66 -44.49
N ASP A 4 18.95 -26.58 -45.17
CA ASP A 4 19.77 -25.36 -45.28
C ASP A 4 19.09 -24.13 -44.66
N GLU A 5 18.32 -24.31 -43.58
CA GLU A 5 17.71 -23.19 -42.88
C GLU A 5 18.74 -22.39 -42.07
N GLU A 6 18.84 -21.09 -42.37
CA GLU A 6 19.66 -20.14 -41.64
C GLU A 6 19.36 -20.19 -40.12
N PRO A 7 20.36 -20.14 -39.23
CA PRO A 7 20.17 -20.24 -37.78
C PRO A 7 19.17 -19.25 -37.17
N ILE A 8 18.95 -18.09 -37.82
CA ILE A 8 17.98 -17.08 -37.40
C ILE A 8 16.55 -17.49 -37.81
N ALA A 9 16.37 -17.99 -39.03
CA ALA A 9 15.10 -18.53 -39.51
C ALA A 9 14.62 -19.70 -38.64
N LYS A 10 15.53 -20.61 -38.30
CA LYS A 10 15.24 -21.76 -37.41
C LYS A 10 14.79 -21.30 -36.03
N ARG A 11 15.46 -20.31 -35.43
CA ARG A 11 15.05 -19.75 -34.13
C ARG A 11 13.67 -19.10 -34.19
N ARG A 12 13.39 -18.29 -35.23
CA ARG A 12 12.07 -17.67 -35.43
C ARG A 12 10.97 -18.70 -35.58
N ARG A 13 11.22 -19.78 -36.34
CA ARG A 13 10.28 -20.89 -36.51
C ARG A 13 9.99 -21.58 -35.17
N MET A 14 11.03 -21.95 -34.43
CA MET A 14 10.90 -22.61 -33.12
C MET A 14 10.12 -21.75 -32.10
N THR A 15 10.32 -20.43 -32.09
CA THR A 15 9.57 -19.51 -31.24
C THR A 15 8.10 -19.44 -31.64
N LYS A 16 7.80 -19.35 -32.95
CA LYS A 16 6.42 -19.38 -33.46
C LYS A 16 5.72 -20.70 -33.12
N GLU A 17 6.39 -21.83 -33.32
CA GLU A 17 5.85 -23.15 -32.96
C GLU A 17 5.63 -23.30 -31.45
N ARG A 18 6.53 -22.78 -30.61
CA ARG A 18 6.36 -22.79 -29.15
C ARG A 18 5.16 -21.95 -28.73
N LYS A 19 4.98 -20.76 -29.31
CA LYS A 19 3.80 -19.92 -29.10
C LYS A 19 2.53 -20.62 -29.59
N ALA A 20 2.55 -21.24 -30.78
CA ALA A 20 1.42 -21.99 -31.32
C ALA A 20 1.02 -23.17 -30.43
N ARG A 21 1.97 -23.98 -29.94
CA ARG A 21 1.70 -25.07 -28.97
C ARG A 21 1.20 -24.59 -27.62
N TRP A 22 1.54 -23.36 -27.22
CA TRP A 22 1.02 -22.75 -26.00
C TRP A 22 -0.41 -22.25 -26.20
N LEU A 23 -0.67 -21.54 -27.31
CA LEU A 23 -2.01 -21.08 -27.70
C LEU A 23 -2.98 -22.25 -27.93
N ALA A 24 -2.55 -23.32 -28.58
CA ALA A 24 -3.35 -24.52 -28.81
C ALA A 24 -3.70 -25.28 -27.51
N ARG A 25 -3.03 -24.98 -26.39
CA ARG A 25 -3.37 -25.52 -25.06
C ARG A 25 -4.33 -24.62 -24.28
N GLN A 26 -4.60 -23.41 -24.78
CA GLN A 26 -5.60 -22.52 -24.20
C GLN A 26 -6.97 -22.85 -24.77
N SER A 27 -8.02 -22.71 -23.95
CA SER A 27 -9.39 -22.76 -24.48
C SER A 27 -9.60 -21.61 -25.46
N GLN A 28 -10.55 -21.77 -26.39
CA GLN A 28 -10.90 -20.68 -27.31
C GLN A 28 -11.27 -19.40 -26.56
N GLU A 29 -11.98 -19.52 -25.43
CA GLU A 29 -12.30 -18.41 -24.52
C GLU A 29 -11.05 -17.69 -23.97
N SER A 30 -10.00 -18.44 -23.62
CA SER A 30 -8.75 -17.84 -23.15
C SER A 30 -8.01 -17.13 -24.28
N LEU A 31 -8.04 -17.66 -25.51
CA LEU A 31 -7.49 -16.98 -26.68
C LEU A 31 -8.26 -15.70 -27.00
N ASP A 32 -9.59 -15.76 -26.97
CA ASP A 32 -10.46 -14.61 -27.23
C ASP A 32 -10.25 -13.51 -26.18
N ASN A 33 -10.03 -13.88 -24.91
CA ASN A 33 -9.68 -12.93 -23.85
C ASN A 33 -8.32 -12.27 -24.10
N ILE A 34 -7.29 -13.03 -24.51
CA ILE A 34 -5.98 -12.45 -24.86
C ILE A 34 -6.14 -11.47 -26.02
N HIS A 35 -6.89 -11.84 -27.06
CA HIS A 35 -7.15 -10.95 -28.19
C HIS A 35 -7.93 -9.70 -27.78
N ALA A 36 -8.90 -9.81 -26.88
CA ALA A 36 -9.67 -8.69 -26.36
C ALA A 36 -8.79 -7.73 -25.54
N VAL A 37 -7.90 -8.27 -24.68
CA VAL A 37 -6.94 -7.48 -23.90
C VAL A 37 -5.95 -6.76 -24.82
N ASP A 38 -5.38 -7.47 -25.79
CA ASP A 38 -4.45 -6.87 -26.77
C ASP A 38 -5.14 -5.75 -27.56
N THR A 39 -6.37 -5.98 -28.02
CA THR A 39 -7.18 -4.97 -28.73
C THR A 39 -7.47 -3.77 -27.85
N ALA A 40 -7.78 -3.98 -26.56
CA ALA A 40 -7.99 -2.90 -25.61
C ALA A 40 -6.71 -2.08 -25.36
N ALA A 41 -5.55 -2.75 -25.25
CA ALA A 41 -4.26 -2.09 -25.08
C ALA A 41 -3.93 -1.17 -26.27
N TYR A 42 -4.11 -1.66 -27.49
CA TYR A 42 -3.92 -0.84 -28.69
C TYR A 42 -4.85 0.37 -28.75
N ARG A 43 -6.11 0.23 -28.31
CA ARG A 43 -7.05 1.37 -28.24
C ARG A 43 -6.58 2.42 -27.25
N ILE A 44 -6.01 2.02 -26.11
CA ILE A 44 -5.46 2.95 -25.10
C ILE A 44 -4.21 3.66 -25.63
N GLU A 45 -3.31 2.94 -26.31
CA GLU A 45 -2.11 3.54 -26.92
C GLU A 45 -2.46 4.55 -28.02
N ALA A 46 -3.56 4.31 -28.74
CA ALA A 46 -4.08 5.20 -29.77
C ALA A 46 -4.99 6.32 -29.21
N GLU A 47 -5.19 6.42 -27.88
CA GLU A 47 -6.01 7.48 -27.28
C GLU A 47 -5.40 8.86 -27.55
N THR A 48 -6.24 9.81 -27.96
CA THR A 48 -5.87 11.22 -27.89
C THR A 48 -5.74 11.68 -26.43
N PRO A 49 -4.98 12.73 -26.14
CA PRO A 49 -4.85 13.25 -24.77
C PRO A 49 -6.19 13.54 -24.08
N ALA A 50 -7.17 14.07 -24.83
CA ALA A 50 -8.51 14.35 -24.31
C ALA A 50 -9.30 13.08 -23.97
N GLN A 51 -9.19 12.03 -24.79
CA GLN A 51 -9.83 10.73 -24.51
C GLN A 51 -9.19 10.03 -23.30
N SER A 52 -7.86 10.06 -23.20
CA SER A 52 -7.15 9.53 -22.03
C SER A 52 -7.56 10.28 -20.76
N GLN A 53 -7.72 11.60 -20.83
CA GLN A 53 -8.17 12.40 -19.69
C GLN A 53 -9.60 12.02 -19.26
N ALA A 54 -10.54 11.97 -20.21
CA ALA A 54 -11.92 11.58 -19.93
C ALA A 54 -12.02 10.16 -19.33
N ARG A 55 -11.21 9.20 -19.82
CA ARG A 55 -11.14 7.85 -19.24
C ARG A 55 -10.60 7.86 -17.81
N ARG A 56 -9.55 8.63 -17.53
CA ARG A 56 -9.00 8.76 -16.16
C ARG A 56 -10.00 9.38 -15.22
N GLU A 57 -10.72 10.41 -15.66
CA GLU A 57 -11.77 11.07 -14.88
C GLU A 57 -12.94 10.13 -14.59
N GLY A 58 -13.44 9.41 -15.60
CA GLY A 58 -14.48 8.40 -15.40
C GLY A 58 -14.05 7.26 -14.46
N ASN A 59 -12.80 6.81 -14.57
CA ASN A 59 -12.25 5.83 -13.63
C ASN A 59 -12.17 6.39 -12.21
N ALA A 60 -11.69 7.62 -12.05
CA ALA A 60 -11.59 8.29 -10.74
C ALA A 60 -12.98 8.46 -10.10
N GLU A 61 -13.99 8.83 -10.89
CA GLU A 61 -15.38 8.93 -10.44
C GLU A 61 -15.92 7.56 -9.97
N ALA A 62 -15.71 6.50 -10.76
CA ALA A 62 -16.11 5.15 -10.37
C ALA A 62 -15.45 4.70 -9.05
N TYR A 63 -14.16 4.97 -8.88
CA TYR A 63 -13.46 4.71 -7.62
C TYR A 63 -14.03 5.50 -6.44
N ASN A 64 -14.34 6.79 -6.65
CA ASN A 64 -14.95 7.63 -5.62
C ASN A 64 -16.31 7.06 -5.21
N ILE A 65 -17.16 6.66 -6.15
CA ILE A 65 -18.48 6.06 -5.86
C ILE A 65 -18.34 4.79 -5.01
N VAL A 66 -17.41 3.90 -5.37
CA VAL A 66 -17.18 2.65 -4.60
C VAL A 66 -16.71 2.96 -3.17
N ARG A 67 -15.75 3.88 -3.03
CA ARG A 67 -15.25 4.32 -1.72
C ARG A 67 -16.35 4.94 -0.86
N ASP A 68 -17.19 5.78 -1.47
CA ASP A 68 -18.26 6.47 -0.76
C ASP A 68 -19.34 5.51 -0.28
N ARG A 69 -19.70 4.50 -1.11
CA ARG A 69 -20.59 3.40 -0.70
C ARG A 69 -19.99 2.57 0.44
N GLN A 70 -18.71 2.26 0.37
CA GLN A 70 -18.03 1.54 1.46
C GLN A 70 -18.06 2.37 2.76
N SER A 71 -17.79 3.66 2.66
CA SER A 71 -17.82 4.59 3.81
C SER A 71 -19.22 4.74 4.38
N GLN A 72 -20.25 4.79 3.53
CA GLN A 72 -21.66 4.73 3.95
C GLN A 72 -21.97 3.43 4.68
N GLY A 73 -21.57 2.28 4.13
CA GLY A 73 -21.76 0.99 4.80
C GLY A 73 -21.06 0.90 6.16
N ILE A 74 -19.95 1.61 6.37
CA ILE A 74 -19.30 1.73 7.69
C ILE A 74 -20.11 2.62 8.63
N ARG A 75 -20.64 3.76 8.14
CA ARG A 75 -21.51 4.65 8.94
C ARG A 75 -22.83 4.00 9.33
N ASP A 76 -23.45 3.27 8.41
CA ASP A 76 -24.71 2.58 8.66
C ASP A 76 -24.52 1.40 9.63
N LYS A 77 -23.33 0.78 9.59
CA LYS A 77 -22.90 -0.22 10.59
C LYS A 77 -22.33 0.41 11.86
N ALA A 78 -22.13 1.72 11.91
CA ALA A 78 -21.59 2.36 13.09
C ALA A 78 -22.59 2.15 14.22
N ILE A 79 -22.17 1.30 15.14
CA ILE A 79 -22.86 0.90 16.35
C ILE A 79 -23.44 2.17 16.98
N HIS A 80 -24.73 2.16 17.32
CA HIS A 80 -25.33 3.20 18.16
C HIS A 80 -24.60 3.22 19.50
N PHE A 81 -23.51 3.99 19.56
CA PHE A 81 -22.70 4.18 20.74
C PHE A 81 -23.49 5.07 21.68
N ILE A 82 -24.14 4.43 22.66
CA ILE A 82 -24.80 5.11 23.75
C ILE A 82 -23.75 5.30 24.82
N GLU A 83 -23.23 6.53 24.93
CA GLU A 83 -22.21 6.90 25.92
C GLU A 83 -22.62 6.52 27.35
N ALA A 84 -23.92 6.55 27.65
CA ALA A 84 -24.47 6.15 28.95
C ALA A 84 -24.29 4.65 29.31
N HIS A 85 -23.98 3.78 28.34
CA HIS A 85 -23.69 2.36 28.59
C HIS A 85 -22.20 2.08 28.80
N VAL A 86 -21.33 3.08 28.69
CA VAL A 86 -19.91 2.92 28.97
C VAL A 86 -19.72 2.99 30.48
N GLU A 87 -19.20 1.91 31.06
CA GLU A 87 -18.80 1.90 32.46
C GLU A 87 -17.75 2.99 32.69
N THR A 88 -17.99 3.85 33.68
CA THR A 88 -17.06 4.94 34.00
C THR A 88 -16.02 4.44 34.99
N ASP A 89 -14.78 4.36 34.54
CA ASP A 89 -13.66 4.04 35.42
C ASP A 89 -13.25 5.27 36.24
N ASN A 90 -13.29 5.15 37.56
CA ASN A 90 -12.88 6.20 38.47
C ASN A 90 -11.38 6.08 38.78
N CYS A 91 -10.56 6.98 38.23
CA CYS A 91 -9.12 7.00 38.46
C CYS A 91 -8.71 7.53 39.85
N GLY A 92 -9.67 7.84 40.73
CA GLY A 92 -9.45 8.43 42.04
C GLY A 92 -9.09 9.92 41.99
N PRO A 93 -8.64 10.52 43.10
CA PRO A 93 -8.22 11.92 43.11
C PRO A 93 -6.91 12.13 42.34
N MET A 94 -6.83 13.21 41.55
CA MET A 94 -5.60 13.65 40.89
C MET A 94 -4.67 14.33 41.90
N ASN A 95 -3.97 13.53 42.72
CA ASN A 95 -3.12 14.04 43.81
C ASN A 95 -1.72 13.44 43.86
N ILE A 96 -1.39 12.47 43.00
CA ILE A 96 -0.06 11.87 42.96
C ILE A 96 0.88 12.73 42.12
N ILE A 97 2.03 13.09 42.70
CA ILE A 97 3.07 13.85 41.99
C ILE A 97 4.09 12.87 41.41
N CYS A 98 4.31 12.94 40.10
CA CYS A 98 5.35 12.17 39.44
C CYS A 98 6.73 12.54 39.98
N GLN A 99 7.52 11.55 40.38
CA GLN A 99 8.84 11.77 40.95
C GLN A 99 9.83 12.40 39.95
N PHE A 100 9.68 12.07 38.66
CA PHE A 100 10.61 12.47 37.59
C PHE A 100 10.31 13.87 37.04
N CYS A 101 9.08 14.11 36.60
CA CYS A 101 8.69 15.35 35.91
C CYS A 101 7.87 16.31 36.79
N LYS A 102 7.55 15.93 38.03
CA LYS A 102 6.75 16.71 38.99
C LYS A 102 5.33 17.08 38.56
N SER A 103 4.80 16.47 37.49
CA SER A 103 3.40 16.63 37.14
C SER A 103 2.48 15.95 38.16
N LYS A 104 1.26 16.49 38.32
CA LYS A 104 0.17 15.88 39.08
C LYS A 104 -0.56 14.87 38.19
N ASN A 105 -0.87 13.68 38.69
CA ASN A 105 -1.56 12.61 37.97
C ASN A 105 -2.54 11.87 38.92
N PHE A 106 -3.35 10.98 38.35
CA PHE A 106 -4.24 10.10 39.08
C PHE A 106 -3.48 8.93 39.71
N SER A 107 -3.93 8.47 40.89
CA SER A 107 -3.29 7.35 41.58
C SER A 107 -3.49 6.02 40.83
N ALA A 108 -4.68 5.78 40.27
CA ALA A 108 -4.99 4.56 39.54
C ALA A 108 -4.20 4.42 38.23
N GLU A 109 -3.74 5.52 37.66
CA GLU A 109 -2.91 5.53 36.44
C GLU A 109 -1.42 5.28 36.73
N CYS A 110 -1.02 5.18 38.00
CA CYS A 110 0.37 5.01 38.40
C CYS A 110 0.82 3.56 38.12
N PRO A 111 1.73 3.33 37.17
CA PRO A 111 2.22 1.97 36.92
C PRO A 111 3.20 1.54 38.03
N TYR A 112 3.46 0.24 38.15
CA TYR A 112 4.36 -0.32 39.18
C TYR A 112 5.76 0.32 39.19
N ASP A 113 6.26 0.80 38.05
CA ASP A 113 7.58 1.42 37.94
C ASP A 113 7.60 2.93 38.28
N GLY A 114 6.46 3.50 38.68
CA GLY A 114 6.33 4.90 39.09
C GLY A 114 6.49 5.92 37.97
N LYS A 115 6.50 5.49 36.70
CA LYS A 115 6.65 6.37 35.53
C LYS A 115 5.37 6.43 34.71
N PHE A 116 4.69 7.57 34.76
CA PHE A 116 3.52 7.85 33.92
C PHE A 116 3.89 7.90 32.43
N THR A 117 3.10 7.26 31.57
CA THR A 117 3.33 7.20 30.11
C THR A 117 3.21 8.59 29.47
N SER A 118 2.23 9.39 29.90
CA SER A 118 1.98 10.75 29.44
C SER A 118 3.13 11.71 29.78
N CYS A 119 3.58 11.71 31.04
CA CYS A 119 4.56 12.69 31.52
C CYS A 119 6.02 12.25 31.37
N CYS A 120 6.36 10.99 31.66
CA CYS A 120 7.74 10.53 31.70
C CYS A 120 8.31 10.17 30.31
N ARG A 121 7.51 10.32 29.24
CA ARG A 121 7.84 9.86 27.87
C ARG A 121 8.31 8.40 27.84
N LYS A 122 7.85 7.59 28.80
CA LYS A 122 8.20 6.18 28.89
C LYS A 122 7.65 5.46 27.66
N GLY A 123 8.48 4.71 26.96
CA GLY A 123 8.10 3.97 25.75
C GLY A 123 8.12 4.76 24.45
N LYS A 124 8.49 6.06 24.45
CA LYS A 124 8.70 6.79 23.19
C LYS A 124 10.03 6.36 22.56
N ILE A 125 9.97 5.56 21.51
CA ILE A 125 11.13 5.27 20.64
C ILE A 125 11.53 6.58 19.95
N LYS A 126 12.81 6.95 20.05
CA LYS A 126 13.36 8.01 19.20
C LYS A 126 13.49 7.43 17.80
N LEU A 127 12.58 7.79 16.91
CA LEU A 127 12.76 7.55 15.49
C LEU A 127 13.87 8.47 14.99
N GLU A 128 14.84 7.90 14.29
CA GLU A 128 15.84 8.69 13.57
C GLU A 128 15.12 9.58 12.57
N LYS A 129 15.56 10.84 12.45
CA LYS A 129 14.99 11.72 11.44
C LYS A 129 15.44 11.19 10.08
N PRO A 130 14.61 11.28 9.02
CA PRO A 130 15.00 10.84 7.69
C PRO A 130 16.24 11.58 7.15
N SER A 131 16.55 12.78 7.67
CA SER A 131 17.80 13.49 7.41
C SER A 131 19.05 12.71 7.85
N ASP A 132 18.95 11.96 8.94
CA ASP A 132 20.09 11.28 9.57
C ASP A 132 20.40 9.97 8.83
N ALA A 133 19.37 9.33 8.24
CA ALA A 133 19.50 8.19 7.36
C ALA A 133 20.13 8.53 5.99
N LEU A 134 19.87 9.73 5.46
CA LEU A 134 20.48 10.20 4.21
C LEU A 134 21.99 10.43 4.34
N VAL A 135 22.44 10.85 5.53
CA VAL A 135 23.87 11.01 5.82
C VAL A 135 24.57 9.65 5.76
N MET A 136 23.98 8.60 6.36
CA MET A 136 24.48 7.23 6.29
C MET A 136 24.57 6.69 4.86
N ILE A 137 23.55 6.94 4.03
CA ILE A 137 23.53 6.51 2.62
C ILE A 137 24.61 7.24 1.79
N CYS A 138 24.78 8.56 2.00
CA CYS A 138 25.83 9.32 1.32
C CYS A 138 27.23 8.82 1.66
N PHE A 139 27.53 8.53 2.93
CA PHE A 139 28.84 8.00 3.32
C PHE A 139 29.13 6.64 2.68
N ILE A 140 28.14 5.75 2.62
CA ILE A 140 28.28 4.43 1.99
C ILE A 140 28.50 4.58 0.48
N LEU A 141 27.73 5.42 -0.21
CA LEU A 141 27.90 5.66 -1.65
C LEU A 141 29.26 6.29 -1.97
N ILE A 142 29.75 7.22 -1.15
CA ILE A 142 31.09 7.79 -1.32
C ILE A 142 32.17 6.71 -1.13
N PHE A 143 32.03 5.84 -0.13
CA PHE A 143 32.99 4.75 0.12
C PHE A 143 33.03 3.72 -1.03
N PHE A 144 31.89 3.40 -1.66
CA PHE A 144 31.83 2.49 -2.81
C PHE A 144 32.23 3.12 -4.15
N LEU A 145 32.26 4.45 -4.25
CA LEU A 145 32.67 5.18 -5.46
C LEU A 145 34.13 5.66 -5.41
N THR A 146 34.82 5.48 -4.27
CA THR A 146 36.22 5.91 -4.07
C THR A 146 37.22 4.76 -3.93
N TYR A 147 36.77 3.51 -4.10
CA TYR A 147 37.60 2.31 -4.19
C TYR A 147 37.38 1.57 -5.52
#